data_AF-A0A933E9Q1-F1
#
_entry.id   AF-A0A933E9Q1-F1
#
_cell.length_a   1.000
_cell.length_b   1.000
_cell.length_c   1.000
_cell.angle_alpha   90.00
_cell.angle_beta   90.00
_cell.angle_gamma   90.00
#
_symmetry.space_group_name_H-M   'P 1'
#
loop_
_entity.id
_entity.type
_entity.pdbx_description
1 polymer ?
#
loop_
_entity_poly.entity_id
_entity_poly.type
_entity_poly.pdbx_seq_one_letter_code
_entity_poly.pdbx_strand_id
1 'polypeptide(L)'
;TLNHTQLTVRAARAEGIPVAGIILSDLTGEDTPAARRNPAAVAELCGAPLLGVLPHLPGIGEEIRRGARPGTRAAARLAEAAGRLDPDVL
;
A
#
# COMPACT_ATOMS: atom_id res chain seq x y z
N THR A 1 -3.59 -5.72 -8.19
CA THR A 1 -4.91 -5.06 -8.00
C THR A 1 -5.05 -3.74 -8.77
N LEU A 2 -4.39 -3.59 -9.93
CA LEU A 2 -4.32 -2.32 -10.68
C LEU A 2 -5.69 -1.69 -10.97
N ASN A 3 -6.61 -2.49 -11.53
CA ASN A 3 -7.93 -2.01 -11.93
C ASN A 3 -8.80 -1.60 -10.75
N HIS A 4 -8.75 -2.36 -9.65
CA HIS A 4 -9.52 -2.03 -8.46
C HIS A 4 -9.07 -0.70 -7.85
N THR A 5 -7.76 -0.46 -7.76
CA THR A 5 -7.21 0.82 -7.31
C THR A 5 -7.69 1.98 -8.19
N GLN A 6 -7.66 1.83 -9.51
CA GLN A 6 -8.14 2.86 -10.42
C GLN A 6 -9.63 3.17 -10.24
N LEU A 7 -10.48 2.13 -10.09
CA LEU A 7 -11.91 2.30 -9.87
C LEU A 7 -12.19 3.03 -8.55
N THR A 8 -11.47 2.70 -7.48
CA THR A 8 -11.60 3.40 -6.19
C THR A 8 -11.19 4.87 -6.29
N VAL A 9 -10.08 5.18 -6.97
CA VAL A 9 -9.66 6.58 -7.17
C VAL A 9 -10.69 7.37 -8.00
N ARG A 10 -11.25 6.76 -9.05
CA ARG A 10 -12.31 7.38 -9.85
C ARG A 10 -13.57 7.64 -9.02
N ALA A 11 -13.97 6.69 -8.17
CA ALA A 11 -15.11 6.86 -7.29
C ALA A 11 -14.89 8.00 -6.28
N ALA A 12 -13.73 8.04 -5.62
CA ALA A 12 -13.37 9.12 -4.70
C ALA A 12 -13.43 10.50 -5.39
N ARG A 13 -12.87 10.60 -6.60
CA ARG A 13 -12.91 11.84 -7.40
C ARG A 13 -14.33 12.25 -7.81
N ALA A 14 -15.17 11.30 -8.19
CA ALA A 14 -16.56 11.57 -8.54
C ALA A 14 -17.34 12.19 -7.37
N GLU A 15 -16.97 11.84 -6.14
CA GLU A 15 -17.51 12.40 -4.89
C GLU A 15 -16.77 13.67 -4.40
N GLY A 16 -15.83 14.20 -5.19
CA GLY A 16 -15.04 15.38 -4.80
C GLY A 16 -14.01 15.12 -3.69
N ILE A 17 -13.67 13.86 -3.42
CA ILE A 17 -12.69 13.48 -2.39
C ILE A 17 -11.29 13.43 -3.03
N PRO A 18 -10.35 14.30 -2.62
CA PRO A 18 -8.99 14.27 -3.13
C PRO A 18 -8.24 13.05 -2.60
N VAL A 19 -7.55 12.34 -3.50
CA VAL A 19 -6.67 11.22 -3.13
C VAL A 19 -5.25 11.76 -2.91
N ALA A 20 -4.84 11.86 -1.65
CA ALA A 20 -3.53 12.37 -1.26
C ALA A 20 -2.37 11.47 -1.68
N GLY A 21 -2.62 10.16 -1.84
CA GLY A 21 -1.63 9.21 -2.33
C GLY A 21 -2.10 7.77 -2.24
N ILE A 22 -1.29 6.87 -2.80
CA ILE A 22 -1.56 5.45 -2.87
C ILE A 22 -0.40 4.70 -2.23
N ILE A 23 -0.71 3.73 -1.38
CA ILE A 23 0.24 2.75 -0.85
C ILE A 23 -0.21 1.38 -1.35
N LEU A 24 0.71 0.62 -1.93
CA LEU A 24 0.46 -0.77 -2.31
C LEU A 24 0.99 -1.71 -1.22
N SER A 25 0.32 -2.83 -1.00
CA SER A 25 0.81 -3.89 -0.12
C SER A 25 1.21 -5.10 -0.96
N ASP A 26 2.45 -5.55 -0.81
CA ASP A 26 2.90 -6.81 -1.37
C ASP A 26 2.36 -7.98 -0.52
N LEU A 27 1.42 -8.73 -1.09
CA LEU A 27 0.72 -9.80 -0.38
C LEU A 27 1.43 -11.14 -0.47
N THR A 28 2.29 -11.36 -1.48
CA THR A 28 2.86 -12.68 -1.78
C THR A 28 4.37 -12.70 -1.60
N GLY A 29 5.06 -11.56 -1.68
CA GLY A 29 6.53 -11.52 -1.67
C GLY A 29 7.14 -12.06 -2.96
N GLU A 30 6.34 -12.32 -3.99
CA GLU A 30 6.78 -12.92 -5.24
C GLU A 30 7.26 -11.88 -6.23
N ASP A 31 8.42 -12.13 -6.84
CA ASP A 31 8.98 -11.27 -7.89
C ASP A 31 8.34 -11.58 -9.26
N THR A 32 7.05 -11.27 -9.39
CA THR A 32 6.31 -11.42 -10.64
C THR A 32 6.50 -10.19 -11.55
N PRO A 33 6.37 -10.33 -12.88
CA PRO A 33 6.35 -9.18 -13.79
C PRO A 33 5.30 -8.13 -13.42
N ALA A 34 4.17 -8.57 -12.87
CA ALA A 34 3.12 -7.70 -12.38
C ALA A 34 3.56 -6.94 -11.11
N ALA A 35 4.23 -7.59 -10.16
CA ALA A 35 4.77 -6.94 -8.96
C ALA A 35 5.78 -5.84 -9.32
N ARG A 36 6.59 -6.04 -10.36
CA ARG A 36 7.56 -5.04 -10.83
C ARG A 36 6.92 -3.86 -11.59
N ARG A 37 5.86 -4.09 -12.36
CA ARG A 37 5.28 -3.08 -13.28
C ARG A 37 4.11 -2.31 -12.69
N ASN A 38 3.29 -2.97 -11.87
CA ASN A 38 2.07 -2.38 -11.35
C ASN A 38 2.30 -1.10 -10.54
N PRO A 39 3.35 -0.96 -9.69
CA PRO A 39 3.57 0.26 -8.93
C PRO A 39 3.65 1.51 -9.82
N ALA A 40 4.47 1.48 -10.88
CA ALA A 40 4.58 2.59 -11.82
C ALA A 40 3.25 2.85 -12.56
N ALA A 41 2.58 1.79 -13.01
CA ALA A 41 1.30 1.91 -13.71
C ALA A 41 0.19 2.47 -12.82
N VAL A 42 0.19 2.21 -11.51
CA VAL A 42 -0.80 2.74 -10.57
C VAL A 42 -0.72 4.27 -10.50
N ALA A 43 0.47 4.84 -10.36
CA ALA A 43 0.66 6.28 -10.28
C ALA A 43 0.12 6.98 -11.54
N GLU A 44 0.47 6.44 -12.71
CA GLU A 44 0.03 6.96 -14.01
C GLU A 44 -1.49 6.84 -14.18
N LEU A 45 -2.05 5.64 -14.01
CA LEU A 45 -3.47 5.39 -14.28
C LEU A 45 -4.43 6.04 -13.27
N CYS A 46 -3.95 6.29 -12.05
CA CYS A 46 -4.73 6.93 -11.01
C CYS A 46 -4.50 8.45 -10.99
N GLY A 47 -3.39 8.96 -11.56
CA GLY A 47 -3.02 10.38 -11.47
C GLY A 47 -2.91 10.85 -10.01
N ALA A 48 -2.40 9.98 -9.14
CA ALA A 48 -2.20 10.24 -7.72
C ALA A 48 -0.82 9.68 -7.33
N PRO A 49 -0.10 10.32 -6.40
CA PRO A 49 1.24 9.88 -6.03
C PRO A 49 1.23 8.46 -5.45
N LEU A 50 2.21 7.65 -5.86
CA LEU A 50 2.52 6.40 -5.17
C LEU A 50 3.52 6.72 -4.05
N LEU A 51 3.08 6.62 -2.80
CA LEU A 51 3.91 6.87 -1.61
C LEU A 51 4.83 5.69 -1.28
N GLY A 52 4.56 4.52 -1.87
CA GLY A 52 5.43 3.36 -1.79
C GLY A 52 4.71 2.02 -1.81
N VAL A 53 5.50 0.97 -1.64
CA VAL A 53 5.02 -0.42 -1.52
C VAL A 53 5.42 -0.95 -0.15
N LEU A 54 4.44 -1.28 0.67
CA LEU A 54 4.67 -2.01 1.91
C LEU A 54 5.11 -3.44 1.55
N PRO A 55 6.29 -3.89 2.02
CA PRO A 55 6.81 -5.21 1.67
C PRO A 55 5.95 -6.33 2.25
N HIS A 56 6.06 -7.52 1.66
CA HIS A 56 5.45 -8.71 2.23
C HIS A 56 6.05 -9.01 3.62
N LEU A 57 5.18 -9.13 4.62
CA LEU A 57 5.54 -9.49 5.99
C LEU A 57 4.98 -10.87 6.33
N PRO A 58 5.78 -11.95 6.27
CA PRO A 58 5.31 -13.29 6.58
C PRO A 58 4.68 -13.37 7.97
N GLY A 59 3.50 -14.00 8.04
CA GLY A 59 2.75 -14.21 9.28
C GLY A 59 2.07 -12.96 9.86
N ILE A 60 2.22 -11.78 9.25
CA ILE A 60 1.71 -10.53 9.83
C ILE A 60 0.19 -10.54 10.00
N GLY A 61 -0.55 -11.15 9.07
CA GLY A 61 -2.01 -11.21 9.15
C GLY A 61 -2.53 -12.04 10.31
N GLU A 62 -1.78 -13.06 10.75
CA GLU A 62 -2.12 -13.82 11.96
C GLU A 62 -1.78 -13.02 13.22
N GLU A 63 -0.63 -12.34 13.23
CA GLU A 63 -0.24 -11.45 14.33
C GLU A 63 -1.25 -10.32 14.54
N ILE A 64 -1.73 -9.70 13.46
CA ILE A 64 -2.78 -8.67 13.50
C ILE A 64 -4.09 -9.23 14.07
N ARG A 65 -4.52 -10.42 13.62
CA ARG A 65 -5.74 -11.08 14.12
C ARG A 65 -5.68 -11.43 15.61
N ARG A 66 -4.49 -11.72 16.14
CA ARG A 66 -4.28 -11.92 17.59
C ARG A 66 -4.30 -10.61 18.40
N GLY A 67 -4.28 -9.46 17.73
CA GLY A 67 -4.33 -8.13 18.35
C GLY A 67 -3.08 -7.32 18.07
N ALA A 68 -3.13 -6.44 17.06
CA ALA A 68 -2.14 -5.40 16.85
C ALA A 68 -2.51 -4.14 17.66
N ARG A 69 -1.64 -3.74 18.59
CA ARG A 69 -1.74 -2.49 19.36
C ARG A 69 -0.34 -1.94 19.61
N PRO A 70 -0.17 -0.66 19.91
CA PRO A 70 1.14 -0.11 20.27
C PRO A 70 1.85 -0.98 21.32
N GLY A 71 3.13 -1.25 21.09
CA GLY A 71 3.93 -2.14 21.94
C GLY A 71 3.87 -3.64 21.59
N THR A 72 3.05 -4.09 20.63
CA THR A 72 3.10 -5.48 20.16
C THR A 72 4.12 -5.69 19.04
N ARG A 73 4.56 -6.94 18.87
CA ARG A 73 5.42 -7.35 17.76
C ARG A 73 4.85 -6.96 16.40
N ALA A 74 3.54 -7.16 16.21
CA ALA A 74 2.84 -6.79 14.97
C ALA A 74 3.00 -5.30 14.66
N ALA A 75 2.78 -4.43 15.66
CA ALA A 75 2.89 -2.99 15.52
C ALA A 75 4.34 -2.56 15.22
N ALA A 76 5.33 -3.17 15.89
CA ALA A 76 6.74 -2.89 15.63
C ALA A 76 7.14 -3.25 14.19
N ARG A 77 6.73 -4.43 13.70
CA ARG A 77 7.01 -4.88 12.33
C ARG A 77 6.35 -3.98 11.28
N LEU A 78 5.10 -3.55 11.53
CA LEU A 78 4.39 -2.63 10.64
C LEU A 78 5.05 -1.24 10.62
N ALA A 79 5.47 -0.72 11.78
CA ALA A 79 6.17 0.57 11.87
C ALA A 79 7.52 0.53 11.14
N GLU A 80 8.30 -0.53 11.32
CA GLU A 80 9.55 -0.75 10.59
C GLU A 80 9.33 -0.78 9.07
N ALA A 81 8.29 -1.48 8.61
CA ALA A 81 7.96 -1.56 7.20
C ALA A 81 7.45 -0.23 6.64
N ALA A 82 6.66 0.51 7.42
CA ALA A 82 6.14 1.83 7.05
C ALA A 82 7.24 2.90 6.96
N GLY A 83 8.33 2.78 7.72
CA GLY A 83 9.50 3.65 7.62
C GLY A 83 10.22 3.62 6.25
N ARG A 84 9.78 2.74 5.34
CA ARG A 84 10.28 2.64 3.95
C ARG A 84 9.38 3.33 2.92
N LEU A 85 8.25 3.88 3.37
CA LEU A 85 7.40 4.73 2.54
C LEU A 85 8.04 6.10 2.42
N ASP A 86 7.85 6.74 1.26
CA ASP A 86 8.40 8.07 1.01
C ASP A 86 7.40 9.13 1.50
N PRO A 87 7.70 9.84 2.61
CA PRO A 87 6.81 10.86 3.15
C PRO A 87 6.87 12.17 2.35
N ASP A 88 7.91 12.37 1.54
CA ASP A 88 8.17 13.62 0.81
C ASP A 88 7.41 13.69 -0.54
N VAL A 89 6.61 12.66 -0.84
CA VAL A 89 5.78 12.56 -2.06
C VAL A 89 4.38 13.17 -1.86
N LEU A 90 4.11 13.75 -0.67
CA LEU A 90 2.83 14.42 -0.32
C LEU A 90 2.84 15.93 -0.57
#